data_AF-A0A2V7DGT7-F1
#
_entry.id   AF-A0A2V7DGT7-F1
#
_cell.length_a   1.000
_cell.length_b   1.000
_cell.length_c   1.000
_cell.angle_alpha   90.00
_cell.angle_beta   90.00
_cell.angle_gamma   90.00
#
_symmetry.space_group_name_H-M   'P 1'
#
loop_
_entity.id
_entity.type
_entity.pdbx_description
1 polymer ?
#
loop_
_entity_poly.entity_id
_entity_poly.type
_entity_poly.pdbx_seq_one_letter_code
_entity_poly.pdbx_strand_id
1 'polypeptide(L)'
;LAAFSRGELDWRPAPHERVFTPEGACVYLRERVEKVVWRSRVYQRPNAQGIGRHAAYRVRDTDGRVVCSLWALGTAIEDTLELDEDGHVVKILEPPAQPAEHRALPPEVADAIGAIVAATSAPALGPALRAAACRLTLTWAPLHGELASIRGDAVRLSNRLRAVLAASPTSPSDAARRDAALATLTEVALLLGDTLRARAQAHVAALDESAQRALLETPPLPDPDTAGAITAAVAALVTSE
;
A
#
# COMPACT_ATOMS: atom_id res chain seq x y z
N LEU A 1 -4.97 23.11 8.29
CA LEU A 1 -5.94 23.94 7.53
C LEU A 1 -5.70 25.43 7.73
N ALA A 2 -5.64 25.92 8.96
CA ALA A 2 -5.49 27.35 9.24
C ALA A 2 -4.26 28.02 8.59
N ALA A 3 -3.10 27.34 8.55
CA ALA A 3 -1.91 27.83 7.84
C ALA A 3 -2.09 27.88 6.30
N PHE A 4 -2.77 26.89 5.70
CA PHE A 4 -3.14 26.90 4.28
C PHE A 4 -4.06 28.08 3.97
N SER A 5 -5.09 28.30 4.79
CA SER A 5 -6.05 29.41 4.61
C SER A 5 -5.44 30.80 4.78
N ARG A 6 -4.33 30.92 5.52
CA ARG A 6 -3.57 32.19 5.68
C ARG A 6 -2.46 32.39 4.65
N GLY A 7 -2.26 31.45 3.71
CA GLY A 7 -1.14 31.51 2.76
C GLY A 7 0.24 31.35 3.41
N GLU A 8 0.30 30.82 4.64
CA GLU A 8 1.52 30.62 5.43
C GLU A 8 2.14 29.25 5.19
N LEU A 9 1.72 28.55 4.15
CA LEU A 9 2.41 27.34 3.75
C LEU A 9 3.73 27.72 3.12
N ASP A 10 4.83 27.37 3.81
CA ASP A 10 6.16 27.27 3.22
C ASP A 10 6.20 26.05 2.26
N TRP A 11 5.39 26.15 1.21
CA TRP A 11 5.19 25.13 0.21
C TRP A 11 5.93 25.54 -1.05
N ARG A 12 6.90 24.73 -1.44
CA ARG A 12 7.58 24.91 -2.74
C ARG A 12 6.80 24.13 -3.80
N PRO A 13 6.41 24.74 -4.93
CA PRO A 13 5.75 24.03 -6.02
C PRO A 13 6.54 22.78 -6.46
N ALA A 14 5.86 21.85 -7.13
CA ALA A 14 6.31 20.53 -7.61
C ALA A 14 7.76 20.49 -8.17
N PRO A 15 8.39 19.29 -8.32
CA PRO A 15 9.80 19.18 -8.71
C PRO A 15 10.15 20.10 -9.88
N HIS A 16 11.24 20.85 -9.76
CA HIS A 16 11.57 21.95 -10.67
C HIS A 16 12.36 21.49 -11.90
N GLU A 17 12.99 20.32 -11.82
CA GLU A 17 13.79 19.76 -12.89
C GLU A 17 13.41 18.29 -13.16
N ARG A 18 13.57 17.91 -14.43
CA ARG A 18 13.32 16.55 -14.93
C ARG A 18 14.50 16.07 -15.75
N VAL A 19 15.09 14.96 -15.34
CA VAL A 19 16.16 14.27 -16.07
C VAL A 19 15.57 13.01 -16.70
N PHE A 20 15.89 12.78 -17.98
CA PHE A 20 15.52 11.56 -18.70
C PHE A 20 16.78 10.76 -18.95
N THR A 21 16.80 9.52 -18.45
CA THR A 21 17.99 8.67 -18.57
C THR A 21 17.85 7.71 -19.78
N PRO A 22 18.96 7.25 -20.36
CA PRO A 22 18.94 6.28 -21.47
C PRO A 22 18.19 4.97 -21.14
N GLU A 23 18.13 4.58 -19.87
CA GLU A 23 17.43 3.40 -19.34
C GLU A 23 15.91 3.58 -19.27
N GLY A 24 15.41 4.75 -19.71
CA GLY A 24 13.99 5.09 -19.74
C GLY A 24 13.44 5.54 -18.40
N ALA A 25 14.30 5.96 -17.46
CA ALA A 25 13.85 6.57 -16.22
C ALA A 25 13.58 8.07 -16.41
N CYS A 26 12.47 8.55 -15.85
CA CYS A 26 12.19 9.97 -15.72
C CYS A 26 12.34 10.36 -14.25
N VAL A 27 13.39 11.11 -13.95
CA VAL A 27 13.78 11.49 -12.59
C VAL A 27 13.39 12.93 -12.35
N TYR A 28 12.67 13.15 -11.25
CA TYR A 28 12.18 14.45 -10.83
C TYR A 28 13.06 14.94 -9.69
N LEU A 29 13.73 16.06 -9.95
CA LEU A 29 14.64 16.71 -9.01
C LEU A 29 13.98 17.94 -8.39
N ARG A 30 14.25 18.11 -7.10
CA ARG A 30 14.18 19.42 -6.45
C ARG A 30 15.57 19.72 -5.90
N GLU A 31 15.76 19.62 -4.59
CA GLU A 31 17.10 19.70 -3.97
C GLU A 31 17.84 18.35 -4.01
N ARG A 32 17.11 17.30 -4.37
CA ARG A 32 17.53 15.91 -4.46
C ARG A 32 16.53 15.16 -5.34
N VAL A 33 16.84 13.92 -5.69
CA VAL A 33 15.90 12.99 -6.32
C VAL A 33 14.66 12.82 -5.43
N GLU A 34 13.50 13.31 -5.87
CA GLU A 34 12.25 13.29 -5.08
C GLU A 34 11.29 12.20 -5.57
N LYS A 35 11.27 11.98 -6.88
CA LYS A 35 10.42 11.02 -7.57
C LYS A 35 11.14 10.43 -8.78
N VAL A 36 10.94 9.14 -9.02
CA VAL A 36 11.44 8.45 -10.21
C VAL A 36 10.28 7.70 -10.85
N VAL A 37 10.09 7.87 -12.15
CA VAL A 37 9.16 7.08 -12.95
C VAL A 37 9.96 6.14 -13.84
N TRP A 38 9.78 4.83 -13.66
CA TRP A 38 10.48 3.82 -14.45
C TRP A 38 9.63 2.55 -14.59
N ARG A 39 9.55 2.00 -15.80
CA ARG A 39 8.75 0.78 -16.12
C ARG A 39 7.33 0.79 -15.52
N SER A 40 6.61 1.89 -15.72
CA SER A 40 5.25 2.12 -15.20
C SER A 40 5.12 2.20 -13.67
N ARG A 41 6.23 2.24 -12.93
CA ARG A 41 6.26 2.41 -11.48
C ARG A 41 6.62 3.84 -11.15
N VAL A 42 6.03 4.35 -10.08
CA VAL A 42 6.29 5.68 -9.55
C VAL A 42 6.90 5.56 -8.17
N TYR A 43 8.22 5.66 -8.11
CA TYR A 43 8.96 5.73 -6.86
C TYR A 43 8.91 7.14 -6.32
N GLN A 44 8.66 7.29 -5.04
CA GLN A 44 8.57 8.59 -4.39
C GLN A 44 9.17 8.54 -2.99
N ARG A 45 9.70 9.66 -2.51
CA ARG A 45 10.12 9.73 -1.11
C ARG A 45 8.90 9.61 -0.18
N PRO A 46 9.02 8.88 0.94
CA PRO A 46 7.91 8.70 1.87
C PRO A 46 7.56 9.98 2.64
N ASN A 47 8.45 10.97 2.65
CA ASN A 47 8.20 12.31 3.17
C ASN A 47 8.53 13.32 2.08
N ALA A 48 7.54 14.11 1.69
CA ALA A 48 7.69 15.25 0.80
C ALA A 48 7.18 16.50 1.51
N GLN A 49 8.07 17.47 1.78
CA GLN A 49 7.76 18.74 2.44
C GLN A 49 7.07 18.60 3.80
N GLY A 50 7.54 17.67 4.62
CA GLY A 50 6.96 17.42 5.96
C GLY A 50 5.67 16.61 5.92
N ILE A 51 5.18 16.22 4.73
CA ILE A 51 3.98 15.38 4.59
C ILE A 51 4.42 13.94 4.36
N GLY A 52 4.13 13.08 5.33
CA GLY A 52 4.28 11.64 5.21
C GLY A 52 3.25 11.04 4.25
N ARG A 53 3.69 10.16 3.36
CA ARG A 53 2.84 9.41 2.43
C ARG A 53 3.19 7.94 2.51
N HIS A 54 2.17 7.09 2.53
CA HIS A 54 2.38 5.67 2.27
C HIS A 54 2.74 5.49 0.79
N ALA A 55 3.82 4.75 0.53
CA ALA A 55 4.28 4.44 -0.81
C ALA A 55 4.98 3.08 -0.81
N ALA A 56 4.47 2.15 -1.63
CA ALA A 56 5.10 0.85 -1.87
C ALA A 56 6.40 0.99 -2.67
N TYR A 57 6.46 1.96 -3.59
CA TYR A 57 7.65 2.29 -4.38
C TYR A 57 8.32 3.51 -3.78
N ARG A 58 9.50 3.33 -3.20
CA ARG A 58 10.21 4.37 -2.45
C ARG A 58 11.52 4.77 -3.09
N VAL A 59 11.81 6.06 -3.01
CA VAL A 59 13.15 6.61 -3.19
C VAL A 59 13.79 6.74 -1.80
N ARG A 60 15.00 6.21 -1.63
CA ARG A 60 15.77 6.27 -0.38
C ARG A 60 17.23 6.65 -0.64
N ASP A 61 17.88 7.24 0.36
CA ASP A 61 19.32 7.52 0.32
C ASP A 61 20.08 6.35 0.95
N THR A 62 21.22 5.97 0.38
CA THR A 62 22.06 4.85 0.87
C THR A 62 23.51 5.10 0.45
N ASP A 63 24.40 5.32 1.41
CA ASP A 63 25.85 5.45 1.20
C ASP A 63 26.25 6.35 0.02
N GLY A 64 25.66 7.56 -0.07
CA GLY A 64 25.93 8.52 -1.16
C GLY A 64 25.27 8.18 -2.50
N ARG A 65 24.35 7.21 -2.50
CA ARG A 65 23.51 6.84 -3.65
C ARG A 65 22.04 7.03 -3.33
N VAL A 66 21.24 7.10 -4.39
CA VAL A 66 19.79 7.08 -4.31
C VAL A 66 19.30 5.74 -4.83
N VAL A 67 18.50 5.02 -4.05
CA VAL A 67 17.98 3.70 -4.41
C VAL A 67 16.46 3.76 -4.55
N CYS A 68 15.95 3.14 -5.61
CA CYS A 68 14.53 2.89 -5.83
C CYS A 68 14.17 1.48 -5.37
N SER A 69 13.31 1.39 -4.36
CA SER A 69 12.97 0.12 -3.71
C SER A 69 11.47 -0.12 -3.66
N LEU A 70 11.08 -1.39 -3.74
CA LEU A 70 9.82 -1.88 -3.21
C LEU A 70 9.94 -1.96 -1.68
N TRP A 71 8.96 -1.45 -0.97
CA TRP A 71 9.00 -1.28 0.49
C TRP A 71 7.70 -1.73 1.12
N ALA A 72 7.79 -2.48 2.21
CA ALA A 72 6.66 -2.79 3.07
C ALA A 72 7.14 -3.07 4.50
N LEU A 73 6.25 -2.97 5.49
CA LEU A 73 6.54 -3.37 6.88
C LEU A 73 7.81 -2.71 7.46
N GLY A 74 8.08 -1.46 7.07
CA GLY A 74 9.24 -0.71 7.56
C GLY A 74 10.59 -1.16 7.00
N THR A 75 10.64 -2.01 5.96
CA THR A 75 11.89 -2.46 5.34
C THR A 75 11.83 -2.46 3.80
N ALA A 76 13.02 -2.45 3.17
CA ALA A 76 13.16 -2.64 1.73
C ALA A 76 13.00 -4.14 1.41
N ILE A 77 12.11 -4.44 0.47
CA ILE A 77 11.81 -5.79 0.01
C ILE A 77 12.61 -6.15 -1.24
N GLU A 78 12.77 -5.18 -2.14
CA GLU A 78 13.44 -5.37 -3.42
C GLU A 78 14.01 -4.04 -3.89
N ASP A 79 15.29 -3.98 -4.19
CA ASP A 79 15.90 -2.83 -4.84
C ASP A 79 15.90 -3.01 -6.35
N THR A 80 15.67 -1.92 -7.07
CA THR A 80 15.39 -1.99 -8.51
C THR A 80 16.26 -1.05 -9.34
N LEU A 81 16.55 0.15 -8.84
CA LEU A 81 17.45 1.10 -9.47
C LEU A 81 18.36 1.76 -8.44
N GLU A 82 19.60 1.99 -8.82
CA GLU A 82 20.54 2.85 -8.13
C GLU A 82 20.83 4.07 -9.02
N LEU A 83 20.76 5.26 -8.43
CA LEU A 83 21.04 6.53 -9.06
C LEU A 83 22.14 7.26 -8.28
N ASP A 84 22.84 8.16 -8.97
CA ASP A 84 23.62 9.19 -8.31
C ASP A 84 22.73 10.33 -7.78
N GLU A 85 23.35 11.32 -7.12
CA GLU A 85 22.63 12.45 -6.52
C GLU A 85 22.00 13.37 -7.58
N ASP A 86 22.58 13.41 -8.79
CA ASP A 86 22.10 14.17 -9.94
C ASP A 86 20.96 13.47 -10.69
N GLY A 87 20.61 12.23 -10.30
CA GLY A 87 19.51 11.48 -10.87
C GLY A 87 19.85 10.70 -12.15
N HIS A 88 21.13 10.45 -12.43
CA HIS A 88 21.52 9.51 -13.48
C HIS A 88 21.46 8.08 -12.94
N VAL A 89 21.01 7.14 -13.77
CA VAL A 89 21.02 5.72 -13.40
C VAL A 89 22.46 5.22 -13.39
N VAL A 90 22.91 4.75 -12.24
CA VAL A 90 24.21 4.11 -12.05
C VAL A 90 24.09 2.61 -12.31
N LYS A 91 23.00 1.99 -11.83
CA LYS A 91 22.81 0.55 -11.94
C LYS A 91 21.33 0.17 -11.95
N ILE A 92 20.99 -0.79 -12.81
CA ILE A 92 19.73 -1.52 -12.72
C ILE A 92 20.00 -2.77 -11.87
N LEU A 93 19.24 -2.93 -10.79
CA LEU A 93 19.43 -4.02 -9.84
C LEU A 93 18.54 -5.20 -10.22
N GLU A 94 19.15 -6.39 -10.30
CA GLU A 94 18.41 -7.61 -10.53
C GLU A 94 17.65 -8.00 -9.25
N PRO A 95 16.35 -8.28 -9.33
CA PRO A 95 15.58 -8.67 -8.16
C PRO A 95 16.03 -10.05 -7.67
N PRO A 96 16.06 -10.29 -6.35
CA PRO A 96 16.41 -11.59 -5.80
C PRO A 96 15.40 -12.64 -6.27
N ALA A 97 15.85 -13.90 -6.40
CA ALA A 97 14.96 -15.02 -6.71
C ALA A 97 13.82 -15.10 -5.69
N GLN A 98 12.61 -15.44 -6.15
CA GLN A 98 11.43 -15.56 -5.30
C GLN A 98 10.87 -16.99 -5.31
N PRO A 99 10.26 -17.44 -4.20
CA PRO A 99 9.53 -18.70 -4.18
C PRO A 99 8.40 -18.70 -5.21
N ALA A 100 8.25 -19.79 -5.95
CA ALA A 100 7.19 -19.98 -6.94
C ALA A 100 5.85 -20.44 -6.34
N GLU A 101 5.77 -20.58 -5.01
CA GLU A 101 4.62 -21.11 -4.30
C GLU A 101 3.36 -20.26 -4.51
N HIS A 102 2.23 -20.94 -4.66
CA HIS A 102 0.91 -20.33 -4.59
C HIS A 102 0.17 -20.88 -3.38
N ARG A 103 -0.27 -19.99 -2.48
CA ARG A 103 -0.97 -20.39 -1.25
C ARG A 103 -2.19 -19.53 -1.02
N ALA A 104 -3.35 -20.15 -0.88
CA ALA A 104 -4.58 -19.42 -0.55
C ALA A 104 -4.47 -18.79 0.85
N LEU A 105 -4.96 -17.56 0.97
CA LEU A 105 -5.13 -16.89 2.25
C LEU A 105 -6.54 -17.20 2.80
N PRO A 106 -6.69 -17.31 4.13
CA PRO A 106 -8.00 -17.48 4.75
C PRO A 106 -8.95 -16.32 4.40
N PRO A 107 -10.26 -16.57 4.23
CA PRO A 107 -11.24 -15.53 3.88
C PRO A 107 -11.32 -14.39 4.90
N GLU A 108 -11.03 -14.67 6.18
CA GLU A 108 -10.99 -13.68 7.26
C GLU A 108 -10.03 -12.53 6.94
N VAL A 109 -8.97 -12.78 6.17
CA VAL A 109 -8.03 -11.75 5.72
C VAL A 109 -8.72 -10.73 4.82
N ALA A 110 -9.59 -11.19 3.91
CA ALA A 110 -10.36 -10.30 3.04
C ALA A 110 -11.29 -9.40 3.85
N ASP A 111 -11.99 -9.99 4.82
CA ASP A 111 -12.94 -9.29 5.68
C ASP A 111 -12.23 -8.23 6.54
N ALA A 112 -11.08 -8.57 7.13
CA ALA A 112 -10.27 -7.61 7.89
C ALA A 112 -9.73 -6.47 7.03
N ILE A 113 -9.30 -6.74 5.79
CA ILE A 113 -8.91 -5.69 4.85
C ILE A 113 -10.09 -4.74 4.60
N GLY A 114 -11.28 -5.29 4.33
CA GLY A 114 -12.51 -4.50 4.16
C GLY A 114 -12.84 -3.65 5.39
N ALA A 115 -12.70 -4.21 6.58
CA ALA A 115 -12.90 -3.54 7.86
C ALA A 115 -11.91 -2.37 8.06
N ILE A 116 -10.61 -2.57 7.82
CA ILE A 116 -9.58 -1.54 7.94
C ILE A 116 -9.80 -0.40 6.93
N VAL A 117 -10.11 -0.74 5.68
CA VAL A 117 -10.37 0.27 4.64
C VAL A 117 -11.65 1.05 4.95
N ALA A 118 -12.71 0.39 5.42
CA ALA A 118 -13.94 1.05 5.84
C ALA A 118 -13.71 2.01 7.01
N ALA A 119 -12.94 1.60 8.02
CA ALA A 119 -12.62 2.44 9.19
C ALA A 119 -11.83 3.71 8.84
N THR A 120 -11.09 3.69 7.74
CA THR A 120 -10.27 4.82 7.27
C THR A 120 -10.89 5.60 6.11
N SER A 121 -12.14 5.29 5.75
CA SER A 121 -12.87 5.90 4.63
C SER A 121 -14.11 6.67 5.12
N ALA A 122 -14.79 7.36 4.20
CA ALA A 122 -16.04 8.03 4.52
C ALA A 122 -17.09 7.00 5.01
N PRO A 123 -17.81 7.24 6.13
CA PRO A 123 -18.75 6.29 6.71
C PRO A 123 -19.82 5.78 5.73
N ALA A 124 -20.28 6.64 4.82
CA ALA A 124 -21.25 6.30 3.77
C ALA A 124 -20.78 5.15 2.84
N LEU A 125 -19.47 4.95 2.70
CA LEU A 125 -18.89 3.86 1.88
C LEU A 125 -18.74 2.55 2.64
N GLY A 126 -18.90 2.55 3.98
CA GLY A 126 -18.57 1.42 4.84
C GLY A 126 -19.20 0.08 4.41
N PRO A 127 -20.53 0.00 4.22
CA PRO A 127 -21.18 -1.24 3.77
C PRO A 127 -20.70 -1.71 2.40
N ALA A 128 -20.55 -0.78 1.45
CA ALA A 128 -20.12 -1.10 0.08
C ALA A 128 -18.65 -1.57 0.03
N LEU A 129 -17.79 -1.02 0.88
CA LEU A 129 -16.39 -1.44 1.05
C LEU A 129 -16.28 -2.87 1.58
N ARG A 130 -17.03 -3.20 2.64
CA ARG A 130 -17.07 -4.56 3.18
C ARG A 130 -17.59 -5.55 2.15
N ALA A 131 -18.71 -5.23 1.49
CA ALA A 131 -19.27 -6.08 0.43
C ALA A 131 -18.31 -6.28 -0.76
N ALA A 132 -17.50 -5.28 -1.11
CA ALA A 132 -16.47 -5.42 -2.13
C ALA A 132 -15.29 -6.28 -1.67
N ALA A 133 -14.90 -6.19 -0.40
CA ALA A 133 -13.81 -6.96 0.18
C ALA A 133 -14.18 -8.45 0.36
N CYS A 134 -15.39 -8.78 0.81
CA CYS A 134 -15.84 -10.16 0.97
C CYS A 134 -15.86 -10.98 -0.32
N ARG A 135 -15.85 -10.33 -1.50
CA ARG A 135 -15.75 -11.03 -2.80
C ARG A 135 -14.31 -11.39 -3.16
N LEU A 136 -13.31 -10.80 -2.52
CA LEU A 136 -11.92 -10.99 -2.89
C LEU A 136 -11.48 -12.42 -2.56
N THR A 137 -10.78 -13.04 -3.49
CA THR A 137 -10.01 -14.26 -3.24
C THR A 137 -8.54 -13.90 -3.17
N LEU A 138 -7.92 -14.08 -2.01
CA LEU A 138 -6.52 -13.72 -1.78
C LEU A 138 -5.61 -14.94 -1.86
N THR A 139 -4.46 -14.75 -2.52
CA THR A 139 -3.44 -15.77 -2.66
C THR A 139 -2.05 -15.16 -2.49
N TRP A 140 -1.17 -15.82 -1.75
CA TRP A 140 0.27 -15.61 -1.87
C TRP A 140 0.73 -16.16 -3.23
N ALA A 141 1.60 -15.41 -3.92
CA ALA A 141 2.09 -15.76 -5.24
C ALA A 141 3.44 -15.09 -5.56
N PRO A 142 4.22 -15.64 -6.51
CA PRO A 142 5.37 -14.94 -7.08
C PRO A 142 4.91 -13.70 -7.85
N LEU A 143 5.39 -12.52 -7.46
CA LEU A 143 5.13 -11.23 -8.11
C LEU A 143 6.45 -10.53 -8.44
N HIS A 144 6.49 -9.82 -9.57
CA HIS A 144 7.73 -9.21 -10.06
C HIS A 144 7.68 -7.70 -9.82
N GLY A 145 8.38 -7.27 -8.77
CA GLY A 145 8.48 -5.88 -8.33
C GLY A 145 7.14 -5.18 -8.08
N GLU A 146 6.15 -5.91 -7.58
CA GLU A 146 4.90 -5.38 -7.04
C GLU A 146 4.54 -6.17 -5.76
N LEU A 147 3.83 -5.54 -4.82
CA LEU A 147 3.41 -6.21 -3.57
C LEU A 147 2.05 -6.88 -3.69
N ALA A 148 1.18 -6.32 -4.53
CA ALA A 148 -0.15 -6.85 -4.78
C ALA A 148 -0.54 -6.63 -6.25
N SER A 149 -1.22 -7.62 -6.82
CA SER A 149 -1.81 -7.56 -8.14
C SER A 149 -3.29 -7.95 -8.04
N ILE A 150 -4.17 -7.17 -8.67
CA ILE A 150 -5.62 -7.40 -8.64
C ILE A 150 -6.16 -7.59 -10.05
N ARG A 151 -6.90 -8.67 -10.27
CA ARG A 151 -7.57 -8.99 -11.55
C ARG A 151 -8.99 -9.48 -11.26
N GLY A 152 -9.99 -8.64 -11.54
CA GLY A 152 -11.34 -8.89 -11.05
C GLY A 152 -11.30 -9.04 -9.53
N ASP A 153 -11.93 -10.09 -9.00
CA ASP A 153 -11.92 -10.36 -7.55
C ASP A 153 -10.74 -11.22 -7.07
N ALA A 154 -9.85 -11.65 -7.98
CA ALA A 154 -8.64 -12.37 -7.60
C ALA A 154 -7.51 -11.38 -7.23
N VAL A 155 -7.01 -11.52 -6.00
CA VAL A 155 -5.86 -10.76 -5.48
C VAL A 155 -4.69 -11.70 -5.25
N ARG A 156 -3.53 -11.30 -5.78
CA ARG A 156 -2.25 -11.95 -5.53
C ARG A 156 -1.41 -11.02 -4.67
N LEU A 157 -0.86 -11.54 -3.58
CA LEU A 157 0.08 -10.86 -2.70
C LEU A 157 1.47 -11.48 -2.86
N SER A 158 2.51 -10.66 -2.77
CA SER A 158 3.88 -11.10 -3.05
C SER A 158 4.39 -12.09 -2.00
N ASN A 159 5.00 -13.19 -2.45
CA ASN A 159 5.73 -14.12 -1.59
C ASN A 159 6.89 -13.45 -0.84
N ARG A 160 7.44 -12.32 -1.34
CA ARG A 160 8.46 -11.55 -0.61
C ARG A 160 7.87 -10.83 0.60
N LEU A 161 6.63 -10.32 0.51
CA LEU A 161 5.93 -9.74 1.66
C LEU A 161 5.70 -10.81 2.74
N ARG A 162 5.26 -12.00 2.32
CA ARG A 162 5.14 -13.16 3.21
C ARG A 162 6.48 -13.51 3.88
N ALA A 163 7.58 -13.53 3.12
CA ALA A 163 8.89 -13.80 3.68
C ALA A 163 9.32 -12.77 4.75
N VAL A 164 8.98 -11.49 4.57
CA VAL A 164 9.21 -10.46 5.60
C VAL A 164 8.40 -10.72 6.86
N LEU A 165 7.13 -11.11 6.72
CA LEU A 165 6.29 -11.51 7.86
C LEU A 165 6.90 -12.72 8.60
N ALA A 166 7.33 -13.75 7.87
CA ALA A 166 7.94 -14.95 8.44
C ALA A 166 9.32 -14.71 9.08
N ALA A 167 10.09 -13.74 8.57
CA ALA A 167 11.39 -13.35 9.11
C ALA A 167 11.30 -12.41 10.32
N SER A 168 10.10 -11.92 10.67
CA SER A 168 9.85 -11.17 11.89
C SER A 168 10.29 -12.02 13.11
N PRO A 169 11.05 -11.45 14.06
CA PRO A 169 12.24 -12.06 14.64
C PRO A 169 12.01 -13.44 15.22
N THR A 170 12.94 -14.36 14.94
CA THR A 170 13.14 -15.71 15.49
C THR A 170 13.39 -15.74 17.01
N SER A 171 12.44 -15.22 17.78
CA SER A 171 11.81 -15.76 19.00
C SER A 171 10.86 -14.67 19.51
N PRO A 172 9.72 -14.46 18.83
CA PRO A 172 8.78 -13.41 19.17
C PRO A 172 7.76 -14.00 20.12
N SER A 173 7.49 -13.32 21.24
CA SER A 173 6.29 -13.62 22.03
C SER A 173 5.07 -13.64 21.10
N ASP A 174 4.02 -14.36 21.46
CA ASP A 174 2.77 -14.38 20.67
C ASP A 174 2.28 -12.97 20.33
N ALA A 175 2.55 -11.98 21.19
CA ALA A 175 2.25 -10.58 20.95
C ALA A 175 2.99 -10.02 19.72
N ALA A 176 4.31 -10.22 19.59
CA ALA A 176 5.07 -9.70 18.46
C ALA A 176 4.65 -10.34 17.12
N ARG A 177 4.20 -11.61 17.12
CA ARG A 177 3.61 -12.24 15.92
C ARG A 177 2.28 -11.59 15.54
N ARG A 178 1.42 -11.32 16.52
CA ARG A 178 0.14 -10.62 16.29
C ARG A 178 0.37 -9.20 15.77
N ASP A 179 1.35 -8.49 16.33
CA ASP A 179 1.71 -7.14 15.87
C ASP A 179 2.21 -7.15 14.41
N ALA A 180 3.05 -8.11 14.04
CA ALA A 180 3.53 -8.28 12.67
C ALA A 180 2.39 -8.64 11.69
N ALA A 181 1.48 -9.53 12.11
CA ALA A 181 0.30 -9.88 11.32
C ALA A 181 -0.64 -8.67 11.14
N LEU A 182 -0.88 -7.89 12.20
CA LEU A 182 -1.70 -6.67 12.12
C LEU A 182 -1.05 -5.60 11.22
N ALA A 183 0.26 -5.42 11.32
CA ALA A 183 1.02 -4.55 10.43
C ALA A 183 0.88 -5.00 8.97
N THR A 184 0.90 -6.30 8.71
CA THR A 184 0.69 -6.88 7.37
C THR A 184 -0.72 -6.63 6.86
N LEU A 185 -1.76 -6.85 7.68
CA LEU A 185 -3.13 -6.51 7.29
C LEU A 185 -3.29 -5.03 6.95
N THR A 186 -2.67 -4.16 7.74
CA THR A 186 -2.69 -2.71 7.51
C THR A 186 -1.97 -2.34 6.21
N GLU A 187 -0.80 -2.92 5.96
CA GLU A 187 -0.04 -2.73 4.73
C GLU A 187 -0.86 -3.17 3.50
N VAL A 188 -1.46 -4.36 3.54
CA VAL A 188 -2.31 -4.86 2.44
C VAL A 188 -3.55 -4.00 2.26
N ALA A 189 -4.17 -3.52 3.34
CA ALA A 189 -5.29 -2.59 3.27
C ALA A 189 -4.91 -1.26 2.61
N LEU A 190 -3.70 -0.75 2.82
CA LEU A 190 -3.19 0.43 2.13
C LEU A 190 -2.95 0.16 0.64
N LEU A 191 -2.45 -1.02 0.27
CA LEU A 191 -2.25 -1.42 -1.12
C LEU A 191 -3.56 -1.57 -1.90
N LEU A 192 -4.59 -2.15 -1.28
CA LEU A 192 -5.87 -2.45 -1.93
C LEU A 192 -6.92 -1.35 -1.74
N GLY A 193 -6.68 -0.41 -0.83
CA GLY A 193 -7.66 0.58 -0.37
C GLY A 193 -8.24 1.41 -1.49
N ASP A 194 -7.41 1.92 -2.41
CA ASP A 194 -7.89 2.76 -3.51
C ASP A 194 -8.76 1.97 -4.50
N THR A 195 -8.41 0.72 -4.78
CA THR A 195 -9.24 -0.14 -5.65
C THR A 195 -10.57 -0.47 -4.98
N LEU A 196 -10.57 -0.76 -3.68
CA LEU A 196 -11.79 -1.03 -2.92
C LEU A 196 -12.68 0.21 -2.82
N ARG A 197 -12.10 1.39 -2.56
CA ARG A 197 -12.83 2.66 -2.57
C ARG A 197 -13.44 2.95 -3.92
N ALA A 198 -12.70 2.75 -5.02
CA ALA A 198 -13.24 2.94 -6.37
C ALA A 198 -14.44 2.01 -6.64
N ARG A 199 -14.36 0.74 -6.24
CA ARG A 199 -15.49 -0.22 -6.36
C ARG A 199 -16.69 0.19 -5.52
N ALA A 200 -16.45 0.59 -4.27
CA ALA A 200 -17.50 1.04 -3.35
C ALA A 200 -18.18 2.32 -3.86
N GLN A 201 -17.41 3.29 -4.35
CA GLN A 201 -17.91 4.51 -4.97
C GLN A 201 -18.74 4.21 -6.22
N ALA A 202 -18.27 3.32 -7.09
CA ALA A 202 -19.03 2.90 -8.27
C ALA A 202 -20.35 2.22 -7.89
N HIS A 203 -20.35 1.41 -6.83
CA HIS A 203 -21.57 0.79 -6.31
C HIS A 203 -22.56 1.83 -5.78
N VAL A 204 -22.11 2.77 -4.95
CA VAL A 204 -22.96 3.84 -4.41
C VAL A 204 -23.50 4.73 -5.53
N ALA A 205 -22.67 5.05 -6.53
CA ALA A 205 -23.07 5.87 -7.68
C ALA A 205 -24.14 5.19 -8.56
N ALA A 206 -24.26 3.85 -8.49
CA ALA A 206 -25.28 3.09 -9.21
C ALA A 206 -26.61 2.96 -8.46
N LEU A 207 -26.67 3.37 -7.19
CA LEU A 207 -27.92 3.43 -6.43
C LEU A 207 -28.81 4.56 -6.95
N ASP A 208 -30.11 4.48 -6.68
CA ASP A 208 -31.00 5.61 -6.93
C ASP A 208 -30.67 6.81 -6.02
N GLU A 209 -31.13 7.99 -6.43
CA GLU A 209 -30.84 9.25 -5.73
C GLU A 209 -31.33 9.25 -4.27
N SER A 210 -32.45 8.56 -3.98
CA SER A 210 -33.01 8.50 -2.63
C SER A 210 -32.10 7.70 -1.69
N ALA A 211 -31.56 6.58 -2.17
CA ALA A 211 -30.63 5.74 -1.44
C ALA A 211 -29.26 6.41 -1.27
N GLN A 212 -28.77 7.11 -2.30
CA GLN A 212 -27.54 7.92 -2.19
C GLN A 212 -27.68 9.01 -1.13
N ARG A 213 -28.79 9.76 -1.16
CA ARG A 213 -29.09 10.80 -0.17
C ARG A 213 -29.14 10.25 1.24
N ALA A 214 -29.85 9.14 1.45
CA ALA A 214 -29.95 8.49 2.75
C ALA A 214 -28.57 8.13 3.33
N LEU A 215 -27.66 7.58 2.51
CA LEU A 215 -26.30 7.23 2.93
C LEU A 215 -25.45 8.45 3.33
N LEU A 216 -25.66 9.60 2.69
CA LEU A 216 -24.90 10.82 2.95
C LEU A 216 -25.45 11.61 4.15
N GLU A 217 -26.78 11.70 4.27
CA GLU A 217 -27.44 12.45 5.35
C GLU A 217 -27.47 11.67 6.67
N THR A 218 -27.67 10.36 6.60
CA THR A 218 -27.69 9.46 7.77
C THR A 218 -26.74 8.29 7.51
N PRO A 219 -25.41 8.53 7.57
CA PRO A 219 -24.44 7.49 7.32
C PRO A 219 -24.61 6.34 8.31
N PRO A 220 -24.43 5.09 7.86
CA PRO A 220 -24.49 3.93 8.73
C PRO A 220 -23.43 4.05 9.82
N LEU A 221 -23.80 3.59 11.03
CA LEU A 221 -22.85 3.52 12.13
C LEU A 221 -21.70 2.56 11.78
N PRO A 222 -20.50 2.78 12.34
CA PRO A 222 -19.43 1.81 12.24
C PRO A 222 -19.91 0.43 12.72
N ASP A 223 -19.55 -0.61 11.96
CA ASP A 223 -19.89 -1.99 12.31
C ASP A 223 -19.23 -2.37 13.64
N PRO A 224 -20.02 -2.78 14.66
CA PRO A 224 -19.48 -3.13 15.97
C PRO A 224 -18.49 -4.30 15.92
N ASP A 225 -18.55 -5.17 14.91
CA ASP A 225 -17.68 -6.34 14.79
C ASP A 225 -16.38 -6.06 14.02
N THR A 226 -16.10 -4.79 13.68
CA THR A 226 -14.86 -4.40 12.99
C THR A 226 -13.61 -4.92 13.72
N ALA A 227 -13.57 -4.82 15.05
CA ALA A 227 -12.43 -5.30 15.84
C ALA A 227 -12.36 -6.85 15.90
N GLY A 228 -13.50 -7.52 15.90
CA GLY A 228 -13.60 -8.98 15.88
C GLY A 228 -13.03 -9.55 14.58
N ALA A 229 -13.45 -9.01 13.44
CA ALA A 229 -12.94 -9.40 12.12
C ALA A 229 -11.40 -9.25 12.01
N ILE A 230 -10.86 -8.12 12.48
CA ILE A 230 -9.40 -7.89 12.47
C ILE A 230 -8.68 -8.91 13.38
N THR A 231 -9.21 -9.16 14.58
CA THR A 231 -8.63 -10.11 15.53
C THR A 231 -8.63 -11.54 14.97
N ALA A 232 -9.71 -11.96 14.32
CA ALA A 232 -9.82 -13.27 13.67
C ALA A 232 -8.80 -13.41 12.53
N ALA A 233 -8.66 -12.38 11.68
CA ALA A 233 -7.68 -12.39 10.60
C ALA A 233 -6.23 -12.41 11.08
N VAL A 234 -5.92 -11.70 12.18
CA VAL A 234 -4.60 -11.78 12.82
C VAL A 234 -4.30 -13.20 13.27
N ALA A 235 -5.26 -13.86 13.95
CA ALA A 235 -5.10 -15.26 14.37
C ALA A 235 -4.93 -16.20 13.16
N ALA A 236 -5.71 -16.00 12.10
CA ALA A 236 -5.64 -16.78 10.87
C ALA A 236 -4.30 -16.63 10.15
N LEU A 237 -3.75 -15.41 10.08
CA LEU A 237 -2.42 -15.16 9.50
C LEU A 237 -1.30 -15.79 10.32
N VAL A 238 -1.33 -15.63 11.65
CA VAL A 238 -0.29 -16.21 12.53
C VAL A 238 -0.27 -17.74 12.48
N THR A 239 -1.42 -18.39 12.27
CA THR A 239 -1.52 -19.85 12.13
C THR A 239 -1.25 -20.34 10.70
N SER A 240 -1.30 -19.43 9.73
CA SER A 240 -1.00 -19.73 8.31
C SER A 240 0.48 -19.53 7.97
N GLU A 241 1.33 -19.00 8.83
CA GLU A 241 2.79 -18.99 8.62
C GLU A 241 3.46 -20.17 9.32
#